data_AF-A0A4P2R4F5-F1
#
_entry.id   AF-A0A4P2R4F5-F1
#
_cell.length_a   1.000
_cell.length_b   1.000
_cell.length_c   1.000
_cell.angle_alpha   90.00
_cell.angle_beta   90.00
_cell.angle_gamma   90.00
#
_symmetry.space_group_name_H-M   'P 1'
#
loop_
_entity.id
_entity.type
_entity.pdbx_description
1 polymer ?
#
loop_
_entity_poly.entity_id
_entity_poly.type
_entity_poly.pdbx_seq_one_letter_code
_entity_poly.pdbx_strand_id
1 'polypeptide(L)'
;MKIQRISAVLLTAVATSAGFIGCGSDDPDDGAGGTGASGSASSSSSTTGAVAVSTSSGGSQLAKFLGTACEADADCGPEGICFLESSTDFFGGGPSGGYCTKPCGGDDDCEGEGSACIGDLCLLGCIPGDPPFTNGDSSVDPDKCQGREELRCESFQGATVCLPGCGADVQCTDRVCDPRNSVCVDEAHTGLPNGAQCELDEDGNDPCAGWCVGITDEVAMCAELCGLNGDPALDCGGPQKGACAYPLERDGGPGDVGLCVNACKAHSDCFLPLFSCENIGTATNVVGFCLFGPAECEDVGEECDDGTVCSETPDGLFCLDPAFPLDDAGTGGAGGGGGAGGGGGAGGGGGAGGDGGGGGAGGEGGAGATTSATSGTGAAGGAGGEGGAGATTSATSGTGAAGGTGGEGGTGATGGTGGAGGAGGTGATGGTGGAGGTGAAGGAGGAGGAGGA
;
A
#
# COMPACT_ATOMS: atom_id res chain seq x y z
N MET A 1 -2.90 -21.60 -23.48
CA MET A 1 -3.70 -21.00 -22.39
C MET A 1 -4.55 -19.88 -22.98
N LYS A 2 -5.89 -19.94 -22.82
CA LYS A 2 -6.81 -18.88 -23.27
C LYS A 2 -7.05 -17.97 -22.08
N ILE A 3 -6.40 -16.80 -22.07
CA ILE A 3 -6.62 -15.75 -21.09
C ILE A 3 -8.10 -15.35 -21.17
N GLN A 4 -8.89 -15.77 -20.19
CA GLN A 4 -10.29 -15.39 -20.07
C GLN A 4 -10.34 -13.95 -19.52
N ARG A 5 -10.79 -13.06 -20.40
CA ARG A 5 -11.38 -11.73 -20.17
C ARG A 5 -11.57 -11.35 -18.71
N ILE A 6 -10.63 -10.56 -18.17
CA ILE A 6 -10.91 -9.66 -17.05
C ILE A 6 -11.88 -8.60 -17.60
N SER A 7 -13.14 -8.69 -17.17
CA SER A 7 -14.11 -7.65 -17.43
C SER A 7 -13.78 -6.48 -16.51
N ALA A 8 -13.44 -5.34 -17.10
CA ALA A 8 -13.33 -4.06 -16.40
C ALA A 8 -14.63 -3.78 -15.64
N VAL A 9 -14.66 -4.06 -14.34
CA VAL A 9 -15.72 -3.62 -13.44
C VAL A 9 -15.40 -2.20 -13.01
N LEU A 10 -15.93 -1.28 -13.82
CA LEU A 10 -16.42 0.06 -13.49
C LEU A 10 -15.92 0.72 -12.18
N LEU A 11 -14.99 1.65 -12.36
CA LEU A 11 -14.90 2.90 -11.57
C LEU A 11 -15.31 4.07 -12.50
N THR A 12 -16.58 4.10 -12.92
CA THR A 12 -17.16 5.22 -13.69
C THR A 12 -18.64 5.37 -13.38
N ALA A 13 -18.97 6.34 -12.52
CA ALA A 13 -20.33 6.82 -12.33
C ALA A 13 -20.43 8.31 -12.70
N VAL A 14 -20.30 8.64 -13.99
CA VAL A 14 -20.84 9.89 -14.56
C VAL A 14 -21.37 9.63 -15.96
N ALA A 15 -22.65 9.89 -16.13
CA ALA A 15 -23.37 9.76 -17.40
C ALA A 15 -23.19 11.01 -18.26
N THR A 16 -22.71 10.85 -19.49
CA THR A 16 -23.00 11.79 -20.59
C THR A 16 -22.95 11.09 -21.95
N SER A 17 -24.10 11.07 -22.61
CA SER A 17 -24.33 10.61 -23.97
C SER A 17 -24.06 11.70 -25.00
N ALA A 18 -23.31 11.40 -26.07
CA ALA A 18 -23.63 11.69 -27.48
C ALA A 18 -22.38 11.46 -28.36
N GLY A 19 -22.52 10.64 -29.40
CA GLY A 19 -21.39 10.15 -30.21
C GLY A 19 -21.00 11.02 -31.40
N PHE A 20 -20.01 10.53 -32.17
CA PHE A 20 -19.85 10.82 -33.59
C PHE A 20 -19.20 9.63 -34.31
N ILE A 21 -19.53 9.54 -35.60
CA ILE A 21 -19.26 8.50 -36.60
C ILE A 21 -18.11 8.96 -37.51
N GLY A 22 -17.26 8.04 -37.97
CA GLY A 22 -16.46 8.13 -39.22
C GLY A 22 -15.07 7.49 -39.07
N CYS A 23 -14.69 6.34 -39.65
CA CYS A 23 -14.51 5.91 -41.06
C CYS A 23 -13.37 6.59 -41.86
N GLY A 24 -12.37 5.77 -42.23
CA GLY A 24 -11.61 5.83 -43.51
C GLY A 24 -10.13 6.23 -43.37
N SER A 25 -9.17 5.30 -43.51
CA SER A 25 -8.35 5.00 -44.72
C SER A 25 -7.17 6.02 -44.88
N ASP A 26 -5.91 5.73 -45.22
CA ASP A 26 -5.28 4.81 -46.18
C ASP A 26 -3.75 4.67 -45.87
N ASP A 27 -3.15 3.49 -46.08
CA ASP A 27 -1.72 3.28 -46.45
C ASP A 27 -1.49 3.74 -47.92
N PRO A 28 -0.27 3.99 -48.48
CA PRO A 28 1.06 3.45 -48.13
C PRO A 28 2.25 4.45 -48.29
N ASP A 29 3.49 4.04 -48.00
CA ASP A 29 4.62 4.14 -48.96
C ASP A 29 5.98 3.66 -48.40
N ASP A 30 6.65 2.87 -49.24
CA ASP A 30 8.00 2.33 -49.11
C ASP A 30 9.11 3.40 -49.12
N GLY A 31 10.11 3.23 -48.26
CA GLY A 31 11.32 4.07 -48.23
C GLY A 31 12.59 3.27 -47.96
N ALA A 32 13.24 2.81 -49.02
CA ALA A 32 14.52 2.13 -48.99
C ALA A 32 15.72 3.10 -48.91
N GLY A 33 16.76 2.70 -48.15
CA GLY A 33 18.15 2.98 -48.50
C GLY A 33 18.94 3.88 -47.54
N GLY A 34 20.07 3.37 -47.03
CA GLY A 34 21.03 4.21 -46.32
C GLY A 34 22.15 3.48 -45.57
N THR A 35 22.91 2.61 -46.23
CA THR A 35 24.19 2.10 -45.70
C THR A 35 25.21 3.21 -45.58
N GLY A 36 25.66 3.51 -44.35
CA GLY A 36 26.75 4.44 -44.08
C GLY A 36 27.66 3.91 -42.97
N ALA A 37 28.66 3.13 -43.36
CA ALA A 37 29.79 2.77 -42.50
C ALA A 37 30.73 3.98 -42.37
N SER A 38 31.05 4.38 -41.14
CA SER A 38 32.23 5.21 -40.87
C SER A 38 32.73 4.95 -39.46
N GLY A 39 34.01 4.59 -39.36
CA GLY A 39 34.65 4.10 -38.14
C GLY A 39 34.96 5.20 -37.13
N SER A 40 34.86 4.84 -35.85
CA SER A 40 35.30 5.67 -34.73
C SER A 40 36.53 5.03 -34.09
N ALA A 41 37.66 5.73 -34.25
CA ALA A 41 38.89 5.46 -33.52
C ALA A 41 38.72 5.91 -32.07
N SER A 42 39.06 5.01 -31.14
CA SER A 42 39.11 5.28 -29.71
C SER A 42 40.35 6.14 -29.39
N SER A 43 40.13 7.33 -28.85
CA SER A 43 41.18 8.11 -28.16
C SER A 43 40.64 8.57 -26.80
N SER A 44 41.10 7.89 -25.77
CA SER A 44 40.93 8.23 -24.36
C SER A 44 41.77 9.46 -24.01
N SER A 45 41.11 10.56 -23.61
CA SER A 45 41.75 11.64 -22.87
C SER A 45 40.87 12.06 -21.69
N SER A 46 41.35 11.77 -20.49
CA SER A 46 40.82 12.26 -19.23
C SER A 46 41.12 13.76 -19.12
N THR A 47 40.07 14.57 -19.01
CA THR A 47 40.20 15.99 -18.65
C THR A 47 38.97 16.39 -17.84
N THR A 48 39.18 16.65 -16.55
CA THR A 48 38.25 17.38 -15.69
C THR A 48 38.04 18.77 -16.28
N GLY A 49 36.89 18.98 -16.91
CA GLY A 49 36.50 20.24 -17.54
C GLY A 49 35.00 20.46 -17.39
N ALA A 50 34.63 21.70 -17.08
CA ALA A 50 33.27 22.15 -16.80
C ALA A 50 32.24 21.65 -17.82
N VAL A 51 31.07 21.26 -17.31
CA VAL A 51 29.90 20.82 -18.08
C VAL A 51 29.46 21.97 -19.00
N ALA A 52 29.76 21.84 -20.28
CA ALA A 52 29.22 22.74 -21.31
C ALA A 52 27.83 22.22 -21.70
N VAL A 53 26.80 22.86 -21.17
CA VAL A 53 25.40 22.65 -21.57
C VAL A 53 25.27 23.05 -23.04
N SER A 54 25.06 22.06 -23.91
CA SER A 54 24.80 22.29 -25.34
C SER A 54 23.34 22.69 -25.53
N THR A 55 23.11 23.97 -25.75
CA THR A 55 21.81 24.54 -26.09
C THR A 55 21.49 24.30 -27.57
N SER A 56 20.83 23.18 -27.88
CA SER A 56 20.24 22.95 -29.20
C SER A 56 18.96 23.78 -29.38
N SER A 57 19.12 25.01 -29.86
CA SER A 57 18.04 25.91 -30.22
C SER A 57 17.23 25.39 -31.41
N GLY A 58 15.93 25.12 -31.22
CA GLY A 58 14.99 25.16 -32.36
C GLY A 58 13.75 24.27 -32.34
N GLY A 59 13.57 23.38 -31.36
CA GLY A 59 12.34 22.58 -31.25
C GLY A 59 12.00 22.35 -29.79
N SER A 60 10.86 22.89 -29.35
CA SER A 60 10.08 22.51 -28.15
C SER A 60 10.84 21.82 -27.00
N GLN A 61 11.91 22.42 -26.48
CA GLN A 61 12.60 21.90 -25.29
C GLN A 61 11.82 22.14 -23.99
N LEU A 62 10.72 22.89 -24.04
CA LEU A 62 9.90 23.20 -22.87
C LEU A 62 9.15 21.97 -22.34
N ALA A 63 8.79 21.00 -23.18
CA ALA A 63 8.11 19.77 -22.74
C ALA A 63 8.98 18.81 -21.89
N LYS A 64 10.26 19.14 -21.67
CA LYS A 64 11.24 18.19 -21.14
C LYS A 64 11.39 18.17 -19.62
N PHE A 65 10.65 19.01 -18.88
CA PHE A 65 10.73 19.02 -17.41
C PHE A 65 9.59 18.23 -16.75
N LEU A 66 8.46 17.98 -17.41
CA LEU A 66 7.38 17.23 -16.76
C LEU A 66 7.85 15.82 -16.40
N GLY A 67 7.65 15.45 -15.14
CA GLY A 67 8.06 14.16 -14.58
C GLY A 67 9.53 14.04 -14.20
N THR A 68 10.37 15.06 -14.42
CA THR A 68 11.78 14.99 -13.96
C THR A 68 11.87 15.09 -12.43
N ALA A 69 12.90 14.49 -11.86
CA ALA A 69 13.24 14.67 -10.44
C ALA A 69 13.60 16.14 -10.14
N CYS A 70 13.38 16.58 -8.91
CA CYS A 70 13.66 17.95 -8.48
C CYS A 70 13.78 18.07 -6.97
N GLU A 71 14.53 19.09 -6.52
CA GLU A 71 14.65 19.46 -5.11
C GLU A 71 14.09 20.87 -4.83
N ALA A 72 13.85 21.67 -5.88
CA ALA A 72 13.20 22.97 -5.81
C ALA A 72 12.52 23.34 -7.14
N ASP A 73 11.59 24.30 -7.10
CA ASP A 73 10.90 24.80 -8.30
C ASP A 73 11.85 25.26 -9.42
N ALA A 74 13.03 25.78 -9.05
CA ALA A 74 14.03 26.23 -10.01
C ALA A 74 14.56 25.10 -10.93
N ASP A 75 14.43 23.84 -10.52
CA ASP A 75 14.83 22.67 -11.32
C ASP A 75 13.81 22.38 -12.43
N CYS A 76 12.57 22.82 -12.27
CA CYS A 76 11.45 22.55 -13.18
C CYS A 76 11.25 23.64 -14.25
N GLY A 77 12.16 24.62 -14.32
CA GLY A 77 12.08 25.73 -15.26
C GLY A 77 11.18 26.89 -14.79
N PRO A 78 10.91 27.88 -15.65
CA PRO A 78 10.35 29.16 -15.23
C PRO A 78 8.87 29.10 -14.81
N GLU A 79 8.13 28.11 -15.29
CA GLU A 79 6.70 27.90 -14.98
C GLU A 79 6.46 26.59 -14.21
N GLY A 80 7.53 25.83 -13.96
CA GLY A 80 7.45 24.56 -13.28
C GLY A 80 7.40 24.72 -11.76
N ILE A 81 6.74 23.78 -11.12
CA ILE A 81 6.69 23.61 -9.67
C ILE A 81 7.28 22.24 -9.37
N CYS A 82 8.10 22.16 -8.34
CA CYS A 82 8.61 20.90 -7.84
C CYS A 82 7.69 20.37 -6.73
N PHE A 83 7.00 19.26 -6.99
CA PHE A 83 6.36 18.52 -5.90
C PHE A 83 7.40 17.76 -5.12
N LEU A 84 7.73 18.28 -3.95
CA LEU A 84 8.66 17.66 -3.02
C LEU A 84 7.99 16.52 -2.27
N GLU A 85 8.82 15.60 -1.76
CA GLU A 85 8.43 14.52 -0.84
C GLU A 85 7.63 15.04 0.37
N SER A 86 7.93 16.26 0.84
CA SER A 86 7.27 16.91 1.97
C SER A 86 5.94 17.59 1.62
N SER A 87 5.53 17.61 0.36
CA SER A 87 4.24 18.17 -0.04
C SER A 87 3.09 17.31 0.49
N THR A 88 1.91 17.93 0.61
CA THR A 88 0.64 17.25 0.90
C THR A 88 -0.37 17.44 -0.22
N ASP A 89 -0.01 18.16 -1.27
CA ASP A 89 -0.94 18.54 -2.34
C ASP A 89 -1.13 17.40 -3.36
N PHE A 90 -0.24 16.41 -3.35
CA PHE A 90 -0.26 15.27 -4.26
C PHE A 90 -0.82 14.02 -3.58
N PHE A 91 -2.13 13.79 -3.68
CA PHE A 91 -2.83 12.68 -3.02
C PHE A 91 -2.63 12.62 -1.49
N GLY A 92 -2.43 13.79 -0.84
CA GLY A 92 -2.16 13.86 0.60
C GLY A 92 -0.69 13.66 0.99
N GLY A 93 0.19 13.40 0.01
CA GLY A 93 1.62 13.18 0.20
C GLY A 93 2.46 13.85 -0.88
N GLY A 94 3.72 13.42 -0.95
CA GLY A 94 4.70 13.89 -1.93
C GLY A 94 5.48 12.72 -2.55
N PRO A 95 5.93 12.85 -3.80
CA PRO A 95 6.69 11.80 -4.48
C PRO A 95 8.13 11.71 -3.97
N SER A 96 8.67 10.49 -3.88
CA SER A 96 10.09 10.28 -3.58
C SER A 96 10.95 10.86 -4.71
N GLY A 97 12.00 11.61 -4.36
CA GLY A 97 12.90 12.24 -5.35
C GLY A 97 12.32 13.45 -6.10
N GLY A 98 11.13 13.91 -5.70
CA GLY A 98 10.46 15.04 -6.30
C GLY A 98 9.82 14.76 -7.67
N TYR A 99 8.91 15.63 -8.09
CA TYR A 99 8.27 15.55 -9.40
C TYR A 99 8.02 16.94 -9.96
N CYS A 100 8.69 17.25 -11.07
CA CYS A 100 8.45 18.48 -11.80
C CYS A 100 7.10 18.44 -12.52
N THR A 101 6.26 19.43 -12.24
CA THR A 101 4.95 19.62 -12.86
C THR A 101 4.69 21.11 -13.10
N LYS A 102 3.49 21.48 -13.55
CA LYS A 102 3.00 22.86 -13.54
C LYS A 102 1.49 22.89 -13.34
N PRO A 103 0.93 24.03 -12.87
CA PRO A 103 -0.51 24.23 -12.84
C PRO A 103 -1.12 24.19 -14.23
N CYS A 104 -2.33 23.65 -14.35
CA CYS A 104 -3.09 23.62 -15.60
C CYS A 104 -4.58 23.87 -15.35
N GLY A 105 -5.26 24.41 -16.37
CA GLY A 105 -6.72 24.50 -16.43
C GLY A 105 -7.35 23.44 -17.35
N GLY A 106 -6.54 22.76 -18.16
CA GLY A 106 -6.94 21.61 -18.99
C GLY A 106 -5.75 20.95 -19.67
N ASP A 107 -6.00 19.85 -20.38
CA ASP A 107 -4.93 19.02 -20.99
C ASP A 107 -4.07 19.79 -22.00
N ASP A 108 -4.64 20.77 -22.71
CA ASP A 108 -3.92 21.62 -23.66
C ASP A 108 -2.82 22.48 -23.01
N ASP A 109 -2.88 22.68 -21.69
CA ASP A 109 -1.82 23.37 -20.95
C ASP A 109 -0.63 22.44 -20.70
N CYS A 110 -0.81 21.12 -20.75
CA CYS A 110 0.22 20.14 -20.43
C CYS A 110 1.02 19.74 -21.66
N GLU A 111 2.33 19.96 -21.58
CA GLU A 111 3.23 19.69 -22.70
C GLU A 111 3.64 18.22 -22.75
N GLY A 112 3.90 17.69 -23.95
CA GLY A 112 4.26 16.29 -24.14
C GLY A 112 3.10 15.44 -24.65
N GLU A 113 3.42 14.37 -25.38
CA GLU A 113 2.41 13.46 -25.91
C GLU A 113 1.75 12.67 -24.77
N GLY A 114 0.41 12.68 -24.74
CA GLY A 114 -0.37 11.98 -23.72
C GLY A 114 -0.37 12.63 -22.33
N SER A 115 0.34 13.74 -22.13
CA SER A 115 0.31 14.48 -20.87
C SER A 115 -1.10 15.01 -20.60
N ALA A 116 -1.52 14.98 -19.33
CA ALA A 116 -2.88 15.31 -18.94
C ALA A 116 -2.92 16.22 -17.72
N CYS A 117 -3.97 17.03 -17.64
CA CYS A 117 -4.25 17.89 -16.51
C CYS A 117 -5.14 17.18 -15.49
N ILE A 118 -4.56 16.77 -14.38
CA ILE A 118 -5.23 15.98 -13.35
C ILE A 118 -5.13 16.74 -12.02
N GLY A 119 -6.27 17.17 -11.48
CA GLY A 119 -6.31 17.90 -10.22
C GLY A 119 -5.54 19.23 -10.26
N ASP A 120 -5.70 19.98 -11.36
CA ASP A 120 -5.00 21.26 -11.65
C ASP A 120 -3.48 21.12 -11.87
N LEU A 121 -2.97 19.90 -12.08
CA LEU A 121 -1.54 19.62 -12.25
C LEU A 121 -1.27 18.82 -13.52
N CYS A 122 -0.18 19.17 -14.23
CA CYS A 122 0.25 18.42 -15.39
C CYS A 122 1.02 17.15 -15.01
N LEU A 123 0.53 16.01 -15.46
CA LEU A 123 1.24 14.74 -15.39
C LEU A 123 1.79 14.35 -16.76
N LEU A 124 2.99 13.77 -16.77
CA LEU A 124 3.67 13.36 -17.99
C LEU A 124 2.93 12.17 -18.60
N GLY A 125 2.62 12.24 -19.88
CA GLY A 125 2.02 11.11 -20.59
C GLY A 125 2.96 9.93 -20.75
N CYS A 126 2.41 8.72 -20.87
CA CYS A 126 3.16 7.52 -21.18
C CYS A 126 2.34 6.52 -21.99
N ILE A 127 3.02 5.57 -22.61
CA ILE A 127 2.41 4.52 -23.44
C ILE A 127 2.59 3.18 -22.73
N PRO A 128 1.49 2.51 -22.31
CA PRO A 128 1.58 1.18 -21.73
C PRO A 128 2.12 0.18 -22.76
N GLY A 129 2.95 -0.74 -22.30
CA GLY A 129 3.49 -1.83 -23.11
C GLY A 129 4.58 -1.44 -24.08
N ASP A 130 5.04 -0.19 -24.08
CA ASP A 130 6.18 0.26 -24.85
C ASP A 130 7.36 0.57 -23.90
N PRO A 131 8.53 -0.10 -24.05
CA PRO A 131 8.75 -1.29 -24.88
C PRO A 131 8.03 -2.52 -24.31
N PRO A 132 7.70 -3.52 -25.15
CA PRO A 132 7.11 -4.76 -24.66
C PRO A 132 8.13 -5.55 -23.86
N PHE A 133 7.68 -6.38 -22.91
CA PHE A 133 8.56 -7.33 -22.25
C PHE A 133 9.19 -8.28 -23.27
N THR A 134 10.49 -8.13 -23.49
CA THR A 134 11.27 -9.07 -24.30
C THR A 134 12.01 -10.09 -23.43
N ASN A 135 12.51 -9.66 -22.26
CA ASN A 135 13.15 -10.52 -21.25
C ASN A 135 12.93 -9.93 -19.84
N GLY A 136 13.11 -10.73 -18.79
CA GLY A 136 12.92 -10.32 -17.39
C GLY A 136 13.99 -9.37 -16.81
N ASP A 137 14.91 -8.85 -17.62
CA ASP A 137 15.98 -7.94 -17.22
C ASP A 137 15.90 -6.56 -17.90
N SER A 138 14.73 -6.21 -18.44
CA SER A 138 14.65 -5.25 -19.55
C SER A 138 14.98 -3.79 -19.24
N SER A 139 15.35 -3.31 -18.06
CA SER A 139 15.43 -1.86 -17.69
C SER A 139 14.23 -0.97 -18.13
N VAL A 140 13.94 0.09 -17.38
CA VAL A 140 12.94 1.07 -17.83
C VAL A 140 13.52 1.88 -19.00
N ASP A 141 12.74 2.05 -20.07
CA ASP A 141 13.15 2.88 -21.19
C ASP A 141 13.41 4.32 -20.72
N PRO A 142 14.58 4.93 -21.01
CA PRO A 142 14.89 6.28 -20.58
C PRO A 142 13.89 7.35 -21.06
N ASP A 143 13.16 7.10 -22.14
CA ASP A 143 12.12 8.00 -22.65
C ASP A 143 10.76 7.77 -21.96
N LYS A 144 10.51 6.56 -21.43
CA LYS A 144 9.30 6.25 -20.67
C LYS A 144 9.42 6.77 -19.25
N CYS A 145 8.54 7.70 -18.87
CA CYS A 145 8.58 8.30 -17.54
C CYS A 145 9.96 8.83 -17.15
N GLN A 146 10.68 9.41 -18.13
CA GLN A 146 12.04 9.93 -17.95
C GLN A 146 13.06 8.87 -17.46
N GLY A 147 12.78 7.57 -17.66
CA GLY A 147 13.64 6.47 -17.18
C GLY A 147 13.68 6.34 -15.67
N ARG A 148 12.72 6.93 -14.96
CA ARG A 148 12.65 6.91 -13.50
C ARG A 148 11.92 5.66 -13.05
N GLU A 149 12.61 4.82 -12.28
CA GLU A 149 12.08 3.55 -11.77
C GLU A 149 11.03 3.75 -10.67
N GLU A 150 11.07 4.90 -9.99
CA GLU A 150 10.06 5.32 -9.02
C GLU A 150 8.81 5.94 -9.68
N LEU A 151 8.76 6.07 -11.00
CA LEU A 151 7.56 6.42 -11.73
C LEU A 151 6.98 5.18 -12.41
N ARG A 152 5.65 5.08 -12.44
CA ARG A 152 4.94 4.01 -13.15
C ARG A 152 3.95 4.61 -14.14
N CYS A 153 3.86 3.99 -15.30
CA CYS A 153 2.88 4.32 -16.30
C CYS A 153 1.54 3.66 -15.95
N GLU A 154 0.53 4.48 -15.66
CA GLU A 154 -0.76 4.04 -15.14
C GLU A 154 -1.90 4.79 -15.82
N SER A 155 -2.98 4.05 -16.11
CA SER A 155 -4.24 4.63 -16.59
C SER A 155 -5.01 5.26 -15.43
N PHE A 156 -5.04 6.59 -15.36
CA PHE A 156 -5.70 7.36 -14.31
C PHE A 156 -6.66 8.40 -14.88
N GLN A 157 -7.92 8.37 -14.44
CA GLN A 157 -8.99 9.27 -14.89
C GLN A 157 -9.16 9.37 -16.43
N GLY A 158 -8.85 8.30 -17.16
CA GLY A 158 -9.00 8.24 -18.62
C GLY A 158 -7.79 8.75 -19.41
N ALA A 159 -6.71 9.15 -18.74
CA ALA A 159 -5.41 9.41 -19.34
C ALA A 159 -4.40 8.35 -18.87
N THR A 160 -3.35 8.09 -19.65
CA THR A 160 -2.25 7.24 -19.21
C THR A 160 -1.03 8.12 -18.94
N VAL A 161 -0.65 8.19 -17.68
CA VAL A 161 0.34 9.13 -17.18
C VAL A 161 1.36 8.47 -16.26
N CYS A 162 2.52 9.07 -16.15
CA CYS A 162 3.57 8.69 -15.21
C CYS A 162 3.20 9.17 -13.81
N LEU A 163 2.72 8.25 -12.98
CA LEU A 163 2.46 8.52 -11.57
C LEU A 163 3.69 8.18 -10.74
N PRO A 164 4.10 9.06 -9.82
CA PRO A 164 5.14 8.73 -8.88
C PRO A 164 4.68 7.66 -7.88
N GLY A 165 5.65 6.86 -7.45
CA GLY A 165 5.49 5.75 -6.54
C GLY A 165 6.60 5.75 -5.50
N CYS A 166 6.26 5.43 -4.27
CA CYS A 166 7.16 4.77 -3.33
C CYS A 166 6.69 3.31 -3.20
N GLY A 167 7.63 2.39 -3.06
CA GLY A 167 7.41 0.97 -2.75
C GLY A 167 7.97 0.57 -1.36
N ALA A 168 8.71 1.47 -0.70
CA ALA A 168 9.25 1.24 0.63
C ALA A 168 9.54 2.55 1.39
N ASP A 169 9.47 2.48 2.73
CA ASP A 169 9.79 3.62 3.61
C ASP A 169 11.20 4.17 3.38
N VAL A 170 12.16 3.36 2.92
CA VAL A 170 13.54 3.81 2.65
C VAL A 170 13.63 4.84 1.51
N GLN A 171 12.59 4.93 0.67
CA GLN A 171 12.49 5.96 -0.38
C GLN A 171 11.95 7.29 0.15
N CYS A 172 11.43 7.29 1.39
CA CYS A 172 10.92 8.45 2.07
C CYS A 172 11.93 8.87 3.16
N THR A 173 12.44 10.09 3.09
CA THR A 173 13.52 10.58 3.94
C THR A 173 13.11 10.65 5.42
N ASP A 174 12.07 11.42 5.70
CA ASP A 174 11.53 11.66 7.06
C ASP A 174 10.04 11.23 7.16
N ARG A 175 9.54 10.57 6.13
CA ARG A 175 8.14 10.16 5.95
C ARG A 175 8.06 8.64 5.78
N VAL A 176 6.85 8.12 5.68
CA VAL A 176 6.60 6.70 5.40
C VAL A 176 5.93 6.54 4.04
N CYS A 177 6.17 5.41 3.39
CA CYS A 177 5.52 5.13 2.13
C CYS A 177 4.07 4.71 2.37
N ASP A 178 3.12 5.37 1.73
CA ASP A 178 1.71 4.99 1.79
C ASP A 178 1.40 3.88 0.78
N PRO A 179 1.07 2.65 1.20
CA PRO A 179 0.78 1.55 0.28
C PRO A 179 -0.45 1.79 -0.62
N ARG A 180 -1.37 2.68 -0.21
CA ARG A 180 -2.58 3.00 -0.99
C ARG A 180 -2.30 4.00 -2.10
N ASN A 181 -1.63 5.10 -1.77
CA ASN A 181 -1.42 6.19 -2.72
C ASN A 181 -0.04 6.13 -3.40
N SER A 182 0.84 5.23 -2.93
CA SER A 182 2.24 5.12 -3.37
C SER A 182 2.98 6.46 -3.30
N VAL A 183 2.73 7.26 -2.26
CA VAL A 183 3.42 8.54 -2.02
C VAL A 183 3.95 8.59 -0.60
N CYS A 184 4.97 9.41 -0.35
CA CYS A 184 5.50 9.61 0.99
C CYS A 184 4.52 10.47 1.80
N VAL A 185 4.09 9.98 2.95
CA VAL A 185 3.11 10.61 3.86
C VAL A 185 3.61 10.60 5.30
N ASP A 186 2.98 11.37 6.17
CA ASP A 186 3.33 11.37 7.61
C ASP A 186 2.78 10.13 8.34
N GLU A 187 1.62 9.64 7.91
CA GLU A 187 0.96 8.45 8.44
C GLU A 187 0.38 7.64 7.27
N ALA A 188 0.92 6.44 7.04
CA ALA A 188 0.48 5.54 5.99
C ALA A 188 -0.92 4.97 6.27
N HIS A 189 -1.66 4.61 5.22
CA HIS A 189 -2.91 3.88 5.39
C HIS A 189 -2.65 2.56 6.13
N THR A 190 -3.56 2.24 7.05
CA THR A 190 -3.53 0.99 7.82
C THR A 190 -4.64 0.07 7.33
N GLY A 191 -4.43 -1.24 7.44
CA GLY A 191 -5.39 -2.24 7.01
C GLY A 191 -4.77 -3.62 6.95
N LEU A 192 -5.43 -4.51 6.21
CA LEU A 192 -4.89 -5.82 5.90
C LEU A 192 -3.60 -5.68 5.07
N PRO A 193 -2.56 -6.48 5.36
CA PRO A 193 -1.26 -6.36 4.68
C PRO A 193 -1.33 -6.91 3.24
N ASN A 194 -0.32 -6.55 2.43
CA ASN A 194 -0.14 -7.10 1.09
C ASN A 194 -0.24 -8.64 1.08
N GLY A 195 -0.92 -9.20 0.08
CA GLY A 195 -1.21 -10.63 -0.09
C GLY A 195 -2.33 -11.21 0.80
N ALA A 196 -2.90 -10.46 1.75
CA ALA A 196 -4.04 -10.93 2.54
C ALA A 196 -5.30 -11.03 1.68
N GLN A 197 -6.16 -12.02 1.95
CA GLN A 197 -7.49 -12.08 1.35
C GLN A 197 -8.34 -10.89 1.79
N CYS A 198 -9.07 -10.29 0.86
CA CYS A 198 -9.92 -9.14 1.13
C CYS A 198 -11.25 -9.25 0.39
N GLU A 199 -12.25 -8.56 0.92
CA GLU A 199 -13.54 -8.33 0.27
C GLU A 199 -13.92 -6.87 0.55
N LEU A 200 -14.42 -6.16 -0.47
CA LEU A 200 -15.02 -4.85 -0.26
C LEU A 200 -16.34 -5.02 0.50
N ASP A 201 -16.60 -4.16 1.48
CA ASP A 201 -17.87 -4.22 2.21
C ASP A 201 -19.06 -3.69 1.37
N GLU A 202 -20.27 -3.74 1.93
CA GLU A 202 -21.49 -3.27 1.25
C GLU A 202 -21.45 -1.79 0.86
N ASP A 203 -20.63 -0.99 1.55
CA ASP A 203 -20.43 0.44 1.29
C ASP A 203 -19.25 0.69 0.33
N GLY A 204 -18.55 -0.37 -0.10
CA GLY A 204 -17.37 -0.29 -0.95
C GLY A 204 -16.10 0.13 -0.20
N ASN A 205 -16.07 0.01 1.13
CA ASN A 205 -14.85 0.30 1.89
C ASN A 205 -13.84 -0.81 1.68
N ASP A 206 -12.61 -0.39 1.40
CA ASP A 206 -11.48 -1.28 1.17
C ASP A 206 -10.73 -1.55 2.49
N PRO A 207 -10.68 -2.81 2.97
CA PRO A 207 -10.03 -3.17 4.23
C PRO A 207 -8.50 -3.23 4.14
N CYS A 208 -7.91 -3.10 2.95
CA CYS A 208 -6.48 -3.24 2.72
C CYS A 208 -5.71 -1.97 3.10
N ALA A 209 -4.46 -2.13 3.53
CA ALA A 209 -3.54 -1.00 3.64
C ALA A 209 -3.29 -0.38 2.26
N GLY A 210 -3.10 -1.22 1.23
CA GLY A 210 -3.10 -0.83 -0.18
C GLY A 210 -4.50 -0.87 -0.78
N TRP A 211 -4.69 -1.71 -1.80
CA TRP A 211 -5.94 -1.89 -2.55
C TRP A 211 -6.43 -3.34 -2.50
N CYS A 212 -7.73 -3.55 -2.36
CA CYS A 212 -8.36 -4.85 -2.55
C CYS A 212 -8.60 -5.11 -4.03
N VAL A 213 -7.73 -5.93 -4.64
CA VAL A 213 -7.75 -6.22 -6.07
C VAL A 213 -8.35 -7.61 -6.33
N GLY A 214 -9.40 -7.64 -7.14
CA GLY A 214 -9.99 -8.89 -7.63
C GLY A 214 -9.08 -9.57 -8.66
N ILE A 215 -8.65 -10.80 -8.37
CA ILE A 215 -7.84 -11.63 -9.26
C ILE A 215 -8.76 -12.54 -10.08
N THR A 216 -9.78 -13.08 -9.44
CA THR A 216 -10.88 -13.83 -10.07
C THR A 216 -12.21 -13.34 -9.52
N ASP A 217 -13.32 -13.89 -10.01
CA ASP A 217 -14.66 -13.60 -9.47
C ASP A 217 -14.82 -14.03 -8.00
N GLU A 218 -13.94 -14.90 -7.50
CA GLU A 218 -14.02 -15.52 -6.16
C GLU A 218 -12.83 -15.16 -5.25
N VAL A 219 -11.75 -14.63 -5.80
CA VAL A 219 -10.51 -14.36 -5.08
C VAL A 219 -10.10 -12.91 -5.30
N ALA A 220 -10.04 -12.16 -4.20
CA ALA A 220 -9.44 -10.84 -4.14
C ALA A 220 -8.36 -10.79 -3.05
N MET A 221 -7.36 -9.95 -3.28
CA MET A 221 -6.24 -9.79 -2.37
C MET A 221 -5.85 -8.34 -2.18
N CYS A 222 -5.35 -8.03 -0.99
CA CYS A 222 -4.68 -6.77 -0.75
C CYS A 222 -3.40 -6.71 -1.56
N ALA A 223 -3.27 -5.70 -2.40
CA ALA A 223 -2.09 -5.47 -3.23
C ALA A 223 -1.64 -4.00 -3.12
N GLU A 224 -0.34 -3.80 -3.13
CA GLU A 224 0.30 -2.50 -3.34
C GLU A 224 0.63 -2.32 -4.82
N LEU A 225 0.57 -1.09 -5.33
CA LEU A 225 0.97 -0.78 -6.70
C LEU A 225 2.49 -0.64 -6.78
N CYS A 226 3.08 -1.10 -7.89
CA CYS A 226 4.51 -1.04 -8.12
C CYS A 226 4.85 -0.76 -9.59
N GLY A 227 6.10 -0.38 -9.85
CA GLY A 227 6.66 -0.28 -11.20
C GLY A 227 7.15 -1.64 -11.68
N LEU A 228 6.62 -2.10 -12.81
CA LEU A 228 7.07 -3.34 -13.42
C LEU A 228 8.52 -3.21 -13.88
N ASN A 229 9.37 -4.15 -13.46
CA ASN A 229 10.80 -4.14 -13.81
C ASN A 229 11.51 -2.83 -13.38
N GLY A 230 11.02 -2.19 -12.31
CA GLY A 230 11.73 -1.15 -11.56
C GLY A 230 12.85 -1.73 -10.68
N ASP A 231 13.43 -0.91 -9.81
CA ASP A 231 14.46 -1.37 -8.87
C ASP A 231 13.84 -2.38 -7.88
N PRO A 232 14.21 -3.67 -7.96
CA PRO A 232 13.64 -4.68 -7.08
C PRO A 232 13.98 -4.42 -5.61
N ALA A 233 14.98 -3.60 -5.29
CA ALA A 233 15.31 -3.22 -3.92
C ALA A 233 14.37 -2.15 -3.35
N LEU A 234 13.68 -1.39 -4.21
CA LEU A 234 12.81 -0.29 -3.83
C LEU A 234 11.34 -0.69 -3.93
N ASP A 235 10.97 -1.45 -4.96
CA ASP A 235 9.60 -1.91 -5.16
C ASP A 235 9.23 -3.03 -4.18
N CYS A 236 7.98 -3.00 -3.71
CA CYS A 236 7.39 -4.04 -2.87
C CYS A 236 8.21 -4.38 -1.61
N GLY A 237 8.93 -3.40 -1.08
CA GLY A 237 9.77 -3.57 0.10
C GLY A 237 11.06 -4.39 -0.11
N GLY A 238 11.47 -4.64 -1.35
CA GLY A 238 12.69 -5.36 -1.68
C GLY A 238 12.47 -6.84 -2.03
N PRO A 239 13.44 -7.53 -2.65
CA PRO A 239 13.29 -8.93 -3.12
C PRO A 239 13.12 -9.95 -1.98
N GLN A 240 13.36 -9.54 -0.74
CA GLN A 240 13.13 -10.37 0.46
C GLN A 240 11.71 -10.24 1.00
N LYS A 241 10.95 -9.23 0.55
CA LYS A 241 9.58 -8.97 0.97
C LYS A 241 8.58 -9.19 -0.16
N GLY A 242 8.95 -8.85 -1.39
CA GLY A 242 8.09 -9.04 -2.54
C GLY A 242 8.75 -8.72 -3.87
N ALA A 243 7.95 -8.83 -4.93
CA ALA A 243 8.32 -8.44 -6.29
C ALA A 243 7.11 -7.80 -6.98
N CYS A 244 7.38 -6.95 -7.96
CA CYS A 244 6.32 -6.42 -8.82
C CYS A 244 5.93 -7.45 -9.88
N ALA A 245 4.68 -7.89 -9.85
CA ALA A 245 4.11 -8.86 -10.79
C ALA A 245 2.75 -8.36 -11.31
N TYR A 246 2.06 -9.18 -12.11
CA TYR A 246 0.72 -8.89 -12.65
C TYR A 246 0.56 -7.50 -13.26
N PRO A 247 0.93 -7.31 -14.54
CA PRO A 247 0.58 -6.08 -15.22
C PRO A 247 -0.94 -5.88 -15.17
N LEU A 248 -1.37 -4.71 -14.68
CA LEU A 248 -2.79 -4.34 -14.69
C LEU A 248 -3.27 -4.04 -16.11
N GLU A 249 -2.33 -3.66 -16.98
CA GLU A 249 -2.55 -3.47 -18.40
C GLU A 249 -2.26 -4.76 -19.17
N ARG A 250 -3.12 -5.08 -20.15
CA ARG A 250 -3.04 -6.35 -20.90
C ARG A 250 -1.68 -6.61 -21.54
N ASP A 251 -1.06 -5.53 -22.00
CA ASP A 251 0.20 -5.56 -22.74
C ASP A 251 1.31 -4.86 -21.96
N GLY A 252 1.29 -4.92 -20.61
CA GLY A 252 2.29 -4.26 -19.78
C GLY A 252 3.75 -4.60 -20.16
N GLY A 253 4.62 -3.61 -20.03
CA GLY A 253 6.06 -3.65 -20.24
C GLY A 253 6.82 -3.00 -19.07
N PRO A 254 8.16 -2.88 -19.16
CA PRO A 254 8.95 -2.21 -18.14
C PRO A 254 8.46 -0.78 -17.88
N GLY A 255 8.36 -0.40 -16.61
CA GLY A 255 7.87 0.91 -16.17
C GLY A 255 6.34 1.05 -16.17
N ASP A 256 5.56 0.02 -16.49
CA ASP A 256 4.10 0.05 -16.31
C ASP A 256 3.69 -0.35 -14.89
N VAL A 257 2.45 -0.04 -14.52
CA VAL A 257 1.90 -0.44 -13.23
C VAL A 257 1.71 -1.96 -13.12
N GLY A 258 2.16 -2.51 -12.00
CA GLY A 258 1.89 -3.87 -11.56
C GLY A 258 1.40 -3.92 -10.11
N LEU A 259 1.26 -5.14 -9.61
CA LEU A 259 0.87 -5.46 -8.24
C LEU A 259 2.03 -6.14 -7.49
N CYS A 260 2.25 -5.71 -6.26
CA CYS A 260 3.21 -6.36 -5.37
C CYS A 260 2.74 -7.76 -4.96
N VAL A 261 3.58 -8.76 -5.20
CA VAL A 261 3.41 -10.11 -4.65
C VAL A 261 4.40 -10.36 -3.53
N ASN A 262 3.98 -11.09 -2.51
CA ASN A 262 4.84 -11.40 -1.37
C ASN A 262 5.92 -12.41 -1.75
N ALA A 263 7.10 -12.25 -1.15
CA ALA A 263 8.16 -13.24 -1.15
C ALA A 263 7.77 -14.43 -0.25
N CYS A 264 8.20 -15.63 -0.63
CA CYS A 264 7.90 -16.87 0.06
C CYS A 264 9.11 -17.81 0.09
N LYS A 265 9.12 -18.71 1.07
CA LYS A 265 10.08 -19.79 1.24
C LYS A 265 9.41 -21.16 1.26
N ALA A 266 8.11 -21.21 1.49
CA ALA A 266 7.24 -22.37 1.42
C ALA A 266 5.94 -22.01 0.68
N HIS A 267 5.25 -22.99 0.12
CA HIS A 267 3.94 -22.77 -0.51
C HIS A 267 2.90 -22.23 0.49
N SER A 268 3.02 -22.62 1.75
CA SER A 268 2.20 -22.16 2.88
C SER A 268 2.40 -20.70 3.28
N ASP A 269 3.46 -20.04 2.79
CA ASP A 269 3.64 -18.59 2.99
C ASP A 269 2.66 -17.77 2.13
N CYS A 270 2.05 -18.39 1.12
CA CYS A 270 1.08 -17.75 0.24
C CYS A 270 -0.32 -17.84 0.86
N PHE A 271 -0.84 -16.70 1.31
CA PHE A 271 -2.07 -16.60 2.12
C PHE A 271 -3.37 -16.90 1.38
N LEU A 272 -3.33 -17.09 0.05
CA LEU A 272 -4.50 -17.17 -0.80
C LEU A 272 -4.66 -18.58 -1.39
N PRO A 273 -5.90 -19.08 -1.49
CA PRO A 273 -6.18 -20.26 -2.30
C PRO A 273 -5.68 -20.04 -3.73
N LEU A 274 -5.13 -21.09 -4.34
CA LEU A 274 -4.60 -21.07 -5.71
C LEU A 274 -3.36 -20.18 -5.92
N PHE A 275 -2.69 -19.76 -4.84
CA PHE A 275 -1.36 -19.16 -4.93
C PHE A 275 -0.29 -20.16 -4.51
N SER A 276 0.81 -20.19 -5.24
CA SER A 276 1.96 -21.04 -4.99
C SER A 276 3.24 -20.21 -4.94
N CYS A 277 4.16 -20.65 -4.09
CA CYS A 277 5.52 -20.13 -4.10
C CYS A 277 6.24 -20.59 -5.37
N GLU A 278 6.62 -19.64 -6.23
CA GLU A 278 7.29 -19.92 -7.51
C GLU A 278 8.62 -19.19 -7.64
N ASN A 279 9.58 -19.83 -8.31
CA ASN A 279 10.86 -19.22 -8.63
C ASN A 279 10.82 -18.56 -10.01
N ILE A 280 10.82 -17.22 -10.05
CA ILE A 280 10.87 -16.43 -11.29
C ILE A 280 12.28 -16.28 -11.89
N GLY A 281 13.21 -17.20 -11.57
CA GLY A 281 14.54 -17.25 -12.15
C GLY A 281 15.60 -16.44 -11.40
N THR A 282 15.41 -16.16 -10.11
CA THR A 282 16.45 -15.45 -9.32
C THR A 282 17.60 -16.41 -8.97
N ALA A 283 18.76 -16.20 -9.60
CA ALA A 283 19.85 -17.19 -9.65
C ALA A 283 20.60 -17.44 -8.32
N THR A 284 20.25 -16.75 -7.23
CA THR A 284 21.14 -16.69 -6.06
C THR A 284 20.50 -16.90 -4.69
N ASN A 285 19.17 -16.94 -4.56
CA ASN A 285 18.52 -17.13 -3.27
C ASN A 285 17.24 -17.98 -3.41
N VAL A 286 17.01 -18.90 -2.47
CA VAL A 286 15.79 -19.73 -2.36
C VAL A 286 14.65 -18.86 -1.81
N VAL A 287 14.30 -17.81 -2.54
CA VAL A 287 13.14 -16.95 -2.26
C VAL A 287 12.30 -17.00 -3.51
N GLY A 288 11.10 -17.57 -3.38
CA GLY A 288 10.09 -17.54 -4.41
C GLY A 288 9.16 -16.34 -4.20
N PHE A 289 8.17 -16.23 -5.06
CA PHE A 289 7.11 -15.24 -4.94
C PHE A 289 5.75 -15.93 -5.05
N CYS A 290 4.77 -15.40 -4.34
CA CYS A 290 3.41 -15.94 -4.37
C CYS A 290 2.71 -15.58 -5.67
N LEU A 291 2.69 -16.53 -6.61
CA LEU A 291 2.06 -16.39 -7.91
C LEU A 291 0.77 -17.22 -7.99
N PHE A 292 -0.15 -16.77 -8.82
CA PHE A 292 -1.50 -17.28 -9.01
C PHE A 292 -1.53 -18.25 -10.17
N GLY A 293 -2.31 -19.31 -10.00
CA GLY A 293 -2.64 -20.25 -11.06
C GLY A 293 -1.65 -21.40 -11.21
N PRO A 294 -1.28 -22.12 -10.12
CA PRO A 294 -0.65 -23.41 -10.30
C PRO A 294 -1.60 -24.30 -11.12
N ALA A 295 -1.03 -25.08 -12.03
CA ALA A 295 -1.83 -26.00 -12.84
C ALA A 295 -2.46 -27.07 -11.94
N GLU A 296 -3.75 -27.34 -12.12
CA GLU A 296 -4.41 -28.48 -11.48
C GLU A 296 -3.87 -29.80 -12.05
N CYS A 297 -3.80 -30.83 -11.21
CA CYS A 297 -3.34 -32.17 -11.59
C CYS A 297 -4.23 -33.26 -10.98
N GLU A 298 -4.21 -34.48 -11.54
CA GLU A 298 -5.11 -35.56 -11.13
C GLU A 298 -4.48 -36.54 -10.13
N ASP A 299 -3.16 -36.77 -10.20
CA ASP A 299 -2.47 -37.83 -9.46
C ASP A 299 -1.25 -37.31 -8.66
N VAL A 300 -1.30 -37.45 -7.32
CA VAL A 300 -0.20 -37.05 -6.42
C VAL A 300 1.13 -37.71 -6.82
N GLY A 301 2.16 -36.90 -6.94
CA GLY A 301 3.52 -37.32 -7.29
C GLY A 301 3.77 -37.49 -8.80
N GLU A 302 2.76 -37.26 -9.65
CA GLU A 302 2.97 -37.12 -11.08
C GLU A 302 3.83 -35.87 -11.37
N GLU A 303 4.80 -36.03 -12.27
CA GLU A 303 5.58 -34.91 -12.79
C GLU A 303 4.68 -34.09 -13.72
N CYS A 304 4.49 -32.83 -13.36
CA CYS A 304 3.77 -31.87 -14.18
C CYS A 304 4.69 -31.26 -15.23
N ASP A 305 4.14 -30.39 -16.07
CA ASP A 305 4.95 -29.59 -16.98
C ASP A 305 5.97 -28.72 -16.18
N ASP A 306 7.11 -28.43 -16.82
CA ASP A 306 8.17 -27.57 -16.28
C ASP A 306 8.89 -28.06 -15.00
N GLY A 307 8.77 -29.36 -14.68
CA GLY A 307 9.50 -30.00 -13.56
C GLY A 307 8.86 -29.77 -12.19
N THR A 308 7.62 -29.26 -12.17
CA THR A 308 6.79 -29.20 -10.97
C THR A 308 6.21 -30.58 -10.63
N VAL A 309 5.76 -30.77 -9.39
CA VAL A 309 5.24 -32.07 -8.91
C VAL A 309 3.82 -31.88 -8.39
N CYS A 310 2.92 -32.75 -8.83
CA CYS A 310 1.54 -32.78 -8.35
C CYS A 310 1.51 -33.08 -6.85
N SER A 311 1.03 -32.12 -6.07
CA SER A 311 1.04 -32.16 -4.61
C SER A 311 -0.35 -31.86 -4.06
N GLU A 312 -0.71 -32.53 -2.97
CA GLU A 312 -1.98 -32.31 -2.27
C GLU A 312 -1.86 -31.11 -1.33
N THR A 313 -2.74 -30.14 -1.52
CA THR A 313 -2.93 -28.98 -0.65
C THR A 313 -4.32 -29.02 -0.01
N PRO A 314 -4.60 -28.17 0.99
CA PRO A 314 -5.96 -28.06 1.55
C PRO A 314 -7.04 -27.72 0.52
N ASP A 315 -6.66 -27.09 -0.59
CA ASP A 315 -7.57 -26.57 -1.61
C ASP A 315 -7.68 -27.48 -2.85
N GLY A 316 -6.86 -28.54 -2.95
CA GLY A 316 -6.88 -29.45 -4.09
C GLY A 316 -5.53 -30.05 -4.45
N LEU A 317 -5.44 -30.57 -5.68
CA LEU A 317 -4.22 -31.14 -6.25
C LEU A 317 -3.63 -30.15 -7.25
N PHE A 318 -2.42 -29.69 -6.97
CA PHE A 318 -1.76 -28.66 -7.77
C PHE A 318 -0.33 -29.05 -8.12
N CYS A 319 0.12 -28.66 -9.30
CA CYS A 319 1.50 -28.73 -9.74
C CYS A 319 2.32 -27.66 -9.04
N LEU A 320 3.18 -28.08 -8.11
CA LEU A 320 3.97 -27.19 -7.25
C LEU A 320 5.47 -27.35 -7.50
N ASP A 321 6.23 -26.27 -7.38
CA ASP A 321 7.69 -26.31 -7.50
C ASP A 321 8.31 -27.03 -6.28
N PRO A 322 8.94 -28.21 -6.45
CA PRO A 322 9.49 -28.99 -5.34
C PRO A 322 10.65 -28.28 -4.62
N ALA A 323 11.17 -27.16 -5.13
CA ALA A 323 12.14 -26.33 -4.44
C ALA A 323 11.55 -25.66 -3.18
N PHE A 324 10.23 -25.48 -3.11
CA PHE A 324 9.54 -24.89 -1.98
C PHE A 324 8.72 -25.97 -1.25
N PRO A 325 8.93 -26.19 0.06
CA PRO A 325 8.14 -27.17 0.80
C PRO A 325 6.68 -26.69 0.93
N LEU A 326 5.76 -27.65 0.96
CA LEU A 326 4.51 -27.50 1.69
C LEU A 326 4.91 -27.65 3.17
N ASP A 327 4.76 -26.63 4.01
CA ASP A 327 5.06 -26.82 5.43
C ASP A 327 4.29 -28.05 5.95
N ASP A 328 4.96 -28.88 6.76
CA ASP A 328 4.36 -30.08 7.33
C ASP A 328 2.99 -29.70 7.92
N ALA A 329 1.92 -30.30 7.39
CA ALA A 329 0.52 -30.07 7.77
C ALA A 329 0.20 -30.39 9.25
N GLY A 330 1.21 -30.51 10.12
CA GLY A 330 1.14 -30.93 11.52
C GLY A 330 1.18 -29.81 12.57
N THR A 331 1.51 -28.56 12.23
CA THR A 331 1.44 -27.45 13.19
C THR A 331 0.91 -26.20 12.50
N GLY A 332 -0.41 -26.14 12.26
CA GLY A 332 -1.08 -24.91 11.85
C GLY A 332 -0.77 -23.79 12.84
N GLY A 333 0.19 -22.94 12.47
CA GLY A 333 0.41 -21.66 13.11
C GLY A 333 -0.78 -20.78 12.76
N ALA A 334 -1.68 -20.57 13.72
CA ALA A 334 -2.68 -19.53 13.62
C ALA A 334 -1.97 -18.24 13.20
N GLY A 335 -2.48 -17.61 12.13
CA GLY A 335 -1.92 -16.41 11.54
C GLY A 335 -1.44 -15.43 12.59
N GLY A 336 -0.18 -15.03 12.50
CA GLY A 336 0.34 -13.90 13.24
C GLY A 336 -0.39 -12.66 12.76
N GLY A 337 -1.52 -12.35 13.41
CA GLY A 337 -2.18 -11.06 13.25
C GLY A 337 -1.14 -9.96 13.44
N GLY A 338 -1.07 -9.05 12.47
CA GLY A 338 -0.10 -7.97 12.42
C GLY A 338 0.05 -7.29 13.78
N GLY A 339 1.26 -7.37 14.32
CA GLY A 339 1.66 -6.57 15.48
C GLY A 339 1.70 -5.10 15.06
N ALA A 340 0.71 -4.33 15.47
CA ALA A 340 0.72 -2.89 15.37
C ALA A 340 1.88 -2.29 16.19
N GLY A 341 2.63 -1.39 15.55
CA GLY A 341 3.25 -0.18 16.12
C GLY A 341 3.99 -0.27 17.45
N GLY A 342 5.33 -0.11 17.39
CA GLY A 342 6.17 0.09 18.57
C GLY A 342 7.45 0.87 18.30
N GLY A 343 7.40 1.95 17.51
CA GLY A 343 8.52 2.89 17.35
C GLY A 343 8.59 3.88 18.52
N GLY A 344 9.18 3.46 19.65
CA GLY A 344 9.41 4.31 20.82
C GLY A 344 10.90 4.53 21.08
N GLY A 345 11.32 5.80 21.04
CA GLY A 345 12.70 6.30 21.04
C GLY A 345 13.69 5.69 22.05
N ALA A 346 14.94 5.58 21.57
CA ALA A 346 16.12 5.29 22.39
C ALA A 346 16.47 6.51 23.27
N GLY A 347 16.48 6.31 24.59
CA GLY A 347 16.98 7.29 25.54
C GLY A 347 17.43 6.65 26.86
N GLY A 348 18.74 6.66 27.09
CA GLY A 348 19.34 6.76 28.44
C GLY A 348 19.62 5.45 29.19
N GLY A 349 20.89 5.08 29.27
CA GLY A 349 21.38 4.02 30.16
C GLY A 349 21.44 4.42 31.64
N GLY A 350 21.43 3.40 32.50
CA GLY A 350 21.76 3.56 33.93
C GLY A 350 21.24 2.45 34.85
N GLY A 351 22.01 1.36 34.98
CA GLY A 351 22.38 0.78 36.27
C GLY A 351 21.34 0.07 37.19
N ALA A 352 21.63 -1.22 37.41
CA ALA A 352 21.59 -1.97 38.68
C ALA A 352 20.26 -2.40 39.32
N GLY A 353 20.03 -3.72 39.27
CA GLY A 353 19.84 -4.59 40.45
C GLY A 353 18.48 -4.61 41.15
N GLY A 354 17.84 -5.78 41.17
CA GLY A 354 16.74 -6.07 42.10
C GLY A 354 16.05 -7.41 41.84
N ASP A 355 16.27 -8.36 42.74
CA ASP A 355 15.61 -9.66 42.82
C ASP A 355 14.09 -9.55 43.08
N GLY A 356 13.35 -10.53 42.54
CA GLY A 356 12.36 -11.27 43.32
C GLY A 356 10.89 -10.81 43.28
N GLY A 357 10.05 -11.66 42.68
CA GLY A 357 8.80 -12.09 43.29
C GLY A 357 7.49 -11.62 42.63
N GLY A 358 6.57 -12.59 42.46
CA GLY A 358 5.14 -12.33 42.34
C GLY A 358 4.49 -13.04 41.16
N GLY A 359 3.95 -14.24 41.39
CA GLY A 359 3.08 -14.93 40.44
C GLY A 359 1.81 -14.13 40.17
N GLY A 360 1.50 -13.94 38.89
CA GLY A 360 0.24 -13.39 38.42
C GLY A 360 -0.81 -14.48 38.26
N ALA A 361 -1.99 -14.21 38.82
CA ALA A 361 -3.18 -15.05 38.74
C ALA A 361 -3.91 -14.90 37.40
N GLY A 362 -4.51 -16.01 36.96
CA GLY A 362 -5.79 -16.13 36.24
C GLY A 362 -6.11 -15.17 35.11
N GLY A 363 -5.94 -15.62 33.86
CA GLY A 363 -6.71 -15.13 32.72
C GLY A 363 -8.02 -15.90 32.58
N GLU A 364 -9.12 -15.17 32.46
CA GLU A 364 -10.48 -15.68 32.25
C GLU A 364 -10.66 -16.24 30.84
N GLY A 365 -11.51 -17.26 30.72
CA GLY A 365 -11.67 -18.10 29.53
C GLY A 365 -12.42 -17.44 28.37
N GLY A 366 -11.95 -17.73 27.15
CA GLY A 366 -12.70 -17.53 25.91
C GLY A 366 -13.75 -18.64 25.72
N ALA A 367 -14.94 -18.22 25.28
CA ALA A 367 -16.05 -19.11 24.94
C ALA A 367 -15.75 -19.92 23.68
N GLY A 368 -16.13 -21.20 23.70
CA GLY A 368 -15.78 -22.20 22.70
C GLY A 368 -16.60 -22.16 21.41
N ALA A 369 -15.95 -22.61 20.34
CA ALA A 369 -16.58 -23.17 19.16
C ALA A 369 -16.80 -24.68 19.35
N THR A 370 -18.00 -25.16 19.03
CA THR A 370 -18.39 -26.57 19.10
C THR A 370 -18.11 -27.28 17.77
N THR A 371 -17.19 -28.24 17.76
CA THR A 371 -17.21 -29.35 16.79
C THR A 371 -16.84 -30.65 17.49
N SER A 372 -17.63 -31.66 17.17
CA SER A 372 -17.69 -33.00 17.74
C SER A 372 -16.56 -33.92 17.31
N ALA A 373 -15.88 -34.57 18.27
CA ALA A 373 -15.26 -35.88 18.06
C ALA A 373 -15.15 -36.65 19.37
N THR A 374 -15.34 -37.97 19.27
CA THR A 374 -15.65 -38.92 20.35
C THR A 374 -14.40 -39.65 20.87
N SER A 375 -14.44 -40.01 22.16
CA SER A 375 -13.67 -41.03 22.89
C SER A 375 -12.29 -40.68 23.47
N GLY A 376 -12.21 -40.76 24.81
CA GLY A 376 -10.97 -40.76 25.61
C GLY A 376 -11.25 -40.55 27.10
N THR A 377 -11.11 -41.61 27.89
CA THR A 377 -11.51 -41.71 29.30
C THR A 377 -10.62 -40.95 30.29
N GLY A 378 -11.27 -40.21 31.22
CA GLY A 378 -11.02 -40.32 32.67
C GLY A 378 -9.98 -39.40 33.33
N ALA A 379 -10.45 -38.33 33.96
CA ALA A 379 -9.90 -37.82 35.23
C ALA A 379 -11.00 -37.07 36.02
N ALA A 380 -10.96 -37.23 37.34
CA ALA A 380 -12.03 -36.88 38.27
C ALA A 380 -11.95 -35.43 38.79
N GLY A 381 -13.12 -34.83 39.01
CA GLY A 381 -13.48 -34.13 40.24
C GLY A 381 -12.95 -32.71 40.45
N GLY A 382 -13.77 -31.71 40.11
CA GLY A 382 -13.72 -30.35 40.65
C GLY A 382 -15.14 -29.86 40.94
N ALA A 383 -15.36 -29.33 42.14
CA ALA A 383 -16.65 -28.98 42.71
C ALA A 383 -17.35 -27.81 42.00
N GLY A 384 -18.68 -27.79 42.09
CA GLY A 384 -19.59 -26.91 41.35
C GLY A 384 -19.51 -25.41 41.67
N GLY A 385 -19.90 -24.63 40.68
CA GLY A 385 -20.37 -23.26 40.81
C GLY A 385 -21.83 -23.19 40.35
N GLU A 386 -22.66 -22.53 41.13
CA GLU A 386 -24.10 -22.41 40.95
C GLU A 386 -24.48 -21.38 39.86
N GLY A 387 -25.52 -21.72 39.08
CA GLY A 387 -26.55 -20.76 38.65
C GLY A 387 -26.27 -19.84 37.45
N GLY A 388 -26.34 -20.36 36.22
CA GLY A 388 -26.63 -19.57 35.02
C GLY A 388 -28.08 -19.79 34.58
N ALA A 389 -28.90 -18.74 34.66
CA ALA A 389 -30.31 -18.78 34.24
C ALA A 389 -30.43 -18.98 32.72
N GLY A 390 -31.37 -19.84 32.32
CA GLY A 390 -31.52 -20.34 30.96
C GLY A 390 -32.01 -19.32 29.94
N ALA A 391 -31.46 -19.45 28.73
CA ALA A 391 -32.05 -18.93 27.52
C ALA A 391 -33.27 -19.78 27.14
N THR A 392 -34.39 -19.12 26.85
CA THR A 392 -35.52 -19.73 26.13
C THR A 392 -35.73 -18.97 24.84
N THR A 393 -35.75 -19.72 23.76
CA THR A 393 -36.13 -19.30 22.42
C THR A 393 -37.66 -19.23 22.29
N SER A 394 -38.11 -18.22 21.54
CA SER A 394 -39.32 -18.16 20.71
C SER A 394 -40.71 -18.25 21.39
N ALA A 395 -41.46 -17.14 21.42
CA ALA A 395 -42.59 -16.88 20.50
C ALA A 395 -43.53 -15.72 20.95
N THR A 396 -43.90 -14.89 19.96
CA THR A 396 -45.21 -14.20 19.77
C THR A 396 -45.58 -12.93 20.59
N SER A 397 -45.71 -11.83 19.81
CA SER A 397 -46.48 -10.58 19.96
C SER A 397 -47.14 -10.18 21.29
N GLY A 398 -46.89 -8.92 21.70
CA GLY A 398 -47.75 -8.17 22.62
C GLY A 398 -47.20 -6.79 22.97
N THR A 399 -47.96 -5.75 22.63
CA THR A 399 -47.71 -4.32 22.86
C THR A 399 -47.46 -3.92 24.32
N GLY A 400 -46.46 -3.05 24.51
CA GLY A 400 -46.52 -1.85 25.36
C GLY A 400 -46.32 -1.99 26.87
N ALA A 401 -45.15 -1.57 27.36
CA ALA A 401 -45.01 -0.91 28.67
C ALA A 401 -43.77 -0.03 28.71
N ALA A 402 -43.89 1.10 29.39
CA ALA A 402 -42.96 2.21 29.46
C ALA A 402 -41.84 2.02 30.51
N GLY A 403 -40.72 2.71 30.27
CA GLY A 403 -39.99 3.50 31.26
C GLY A 403 -39.16 2.76 32.32
N GLY A 404 -37.86 2.63 32.06
CA GLY A 404 -36.84 2.49 33.09
C GLY A 404 -35.81 3.62 32.95
N THR A 405 -35.78 4.53 33.92
CA THR A 405 -34.86 5.68 34.01
C THR A 405 -33.43 5.26 34.35
N GLY A 406 -32.47 6.08 33.89
CA GLY A 406 -31.03 5.83 33.93
C GLY A 406 -30.42 5.69 35.33
N GLY A 407 -29.34 4.91 35.37
CA GLY A 407 -28.43 4.82 36.52
C GLY A 407 -27.42 5.96 36.52
N GLU A 408 -27.31 6.64 37.65
CA GLU A 408 -26.40 7.73 37.94
C GLU A 408 -24.93 7.28 37.92
N GLY A 409 -24.05 8.19 37.50
CA GLY A 409 -22.61 7.99 37.38
C GLY A 409 -21.93 7.69 38.72
N GLY A 410 -20.97 6.77 38.67
CA GLY A 410 -20.08 6.47 39.79
C GLY A 410 -19.22 7.67 40.17
N THR A 411 -19.21 8.00 41.45
CA THR A 411 -18.34 9.00 42.06
C THR A 411 -16.89 8.51 42.08
N GLY A 412 -15.96 9.40 41.66
CA GLY A 412 -14.53 9.14 41.64
C GLY A 412 -13.92 8.95 43.04
N ALA A 413 -12.89 8.13 43.12
CA ALA A 413 -12.17 7.81 44.34
C ALA A 413 -11.43 9.03 44.92
N THR A 414 -11.60 9.24 46.23
CA THR A 414 -10.89 10.23 47.05
C THR A 414 -9.41 9.88 47.14
N GLY A 415 -8.54 10.84 46.80
CA GLY A 415 -7.08 10.71 46.91
C GLY A 415 -6.59 10.50 48.35
N GLY A 416 -5.63 9.59 48.51
CA GLY A 416 -5.00 9.27 49.78
C GLY A 416 -4.16 10.41 50.36
N THR A 417 -4.22 10.55 51.68
CA THR A 417 -3.41 11.44 52.51
C THR A 417 -1.91 11.18 52.38
N GLY A 418 -1.13 12.23 52.12
CA GLY A 418 0.33 12.20 52.07
C GLY A 418 0.98 11.90 53.43
N GLY A 419 2.05 11.10 53.40
CA GLY A 419 2.85 10.71 54.55
C GLY A 419 3.70 11.85 55.12
N ALA A 420 4.05 11.70 56.40
CA ALA A 420 4.80 12.67 57.21
C ALA A 420 6.24 12.92 56.70
N GLY A 421 6.69 14.16 56.86
CA GLY A 421 7.93 14.69 56.30
C GLY A 421 9.23 14.15 56.91
N GLY A 422 10.24 14.03 56.06
CA GLY A 422 11.66 13.97 56.42
C GLY A 422 12.26 15.38 56.49
N ALA A 423 13.26 15.54 57.35
CA ALA A 423 13.82 16.82 57.77
C ALA A 423 14.73 17.50 56.73
N GLY A 424 14.58 18.82 56.61
CA GLY A 424 15.69 19.80 56.64
C GLY A 424 16.56 19.96 55.38
N GLY A 425 16.14 20.87 54.49
CA GLY A 425 17.01 21.59 53.57
C GLY A 425 16.39 22.94 53.23
N THR A 426 17.00 24.03 53.71
CA THR A 426 16.51 25.41 53.54
C THR A 426 16.72 25.95 52.12
N GLY A 427 15.65 26.50 51.54
CA GLY A 427 15.71 27.79 50.84
C GLY A 427 15.27 27.82 49.37
N ALA A 428 13.99 28.16 49.11
CA ALA A 428 13.59 29.33 48.31
C ALA A 428 12.05 29.47 48.31
N THR A 429 11.61 30.73 48.32
CA THR A 429 10.23 31.20 48.49
C THR A 429 9.56 31.46 47.13
N GLY A 430 8.25 31.18 47.05
CA GLY A 430 7.30 31.76 46.08
C GLY A 430 6.98 30.85 44.89
N GLY A 431 5.73 30.65 44.47
CA GLY A 431 4.51 31.37 44.78
C GLY A 431 3.23 30.57 44.50
N THR A 432 2.15 31.21 44.92
CA THR A 432 0.74 30.83 44.97
C THR A 432 0.11 30.43 43.63
N GLY A 433 -0.87 29.52 43.73
CA GLY A 433 -1.59 28.94 42.61
C GLY A 433 -2.57 29.87 41.89
N GLY A 434 -2.92 29.47 40.68
CA GLY A 434 -4.09 29.97 39.95
C GLY A 434 -5.21 28.94 40.03
N ALA A 435 -6.33 29.35 40.59
CA ALA A 435 -7.62 28.67 40.45
C ALA A 435 -8.46 29.40 39.40
N GLY A 436 -9.22 28.61 38.64
CA GLY A 436 -10.56 29.01 38.21
C GLY A 436 -10.75 29.20 36.71
N GLY A 437 -11.70 28.44 36.17
CA GLY A 437 -12.32 28.72 34.88
C GLY A 437 -13.34 27.66 34.47
N THR A 438 -14.52 27.65 35.09
CA THR A 438 -15.74 27.11 34.45
C THR A 438 -16.92 28.00 34.76
N GLY A 439 -17.75 28.22 33.74
CA GLY A 439 -19.12 28.73 33.90
C GLY A 439 -19.61 29.58 32.74
N ALA A 440 -20.49 29.03 31.92
CA ALA A 440 -21.14 29.67 30.79
C ALA A 440 -22.37 30.54 31.18
N ALA A 441 -22.63 31.49 30.28
CA ALA A 441 -23.91 32.06 29.81
C ALA A 441 -25.02 32.54 30.76
N GLY A 442 -25.45 33.79 30.49
CA GLY A 442 -26.75 34.40 30.80
C GLY A 442 -26.57 35.92 30.83
N GLY A 443 -27.38 36.79 30.23
CA GLY A 443 -28.59 36.73 29.43
C GLY A 443 -28.88 38.17 28.94
N ALA A 444 -29.90 38.31 28.10
CA ALA A 444 -30.23 39.52 27.35
C ALA A 444 -30.57 40.79 28.18
N GLY A 445 -30.36 41.96 27.57
CA GLY A 445 -31.10 43.18 27.94
C GLY A 445 -30.59 44.48 27.33
N GLY A 446 -31.46 45.18 26.58
CA GLY A 446 -31.57 46.64 26.63
C GLY A 446 -31.12 47.45 25.42
N ALA A 447 -32.05 48.21 24.85
CA ALA A 447 -31.94 49.09 23.69
C ALA A 447 -31.43 50.53 24.00
N GLY A 448 -31.05 51.25 22.94
CA GLY A 448 -30.89 52.72 22.87
C GLY A 448 -29.47 53.14 22.49
N GLY A 449 -29.20 54.06 21.56
CA GLY A 449 -30.02 54.99 20.80
C GLY A 449 -29.16 55.70 19.74
N ALA A 450 -29.81 56.54 18.93
CA ALA A 450 -29.28 57.21 17.74
C ALA A 450 -28.35 58.41 18.00
N GLY A 451 -27.64 58.81 16.92
CA GLY A 451 -26.94 60.09 16.73
C GLY A 451 -25.44 59.90 16.54
N GLY A 452 -24.74 60.44 15.54
CA GLY A 452 -25.02 61.48 14.55
C GLY A 452 -23.68 62.14 14.19
N ALA A 453 -23.58 62.65 12.95
CA ALA A 453 -22.47 63.35 12.28
C ALA A 453 -21.40 62.46 11.61
#